data_AF-A0A1Y2M1E1-F1
#
_entry.id   AF-A0A1Y2M1E1-F1
#
_cell.length_a   1.000
_cell.length_b   1.000
_cell.length_c   1.000
_cell.angle_alpha   90.00
_cell.angle_beta   90.00
_cell.angle_gamma   90.00
#
_symmetry.space_group_name_H-M   'P 1'
#
loop_
_entity.id
_entity.type
_entity.pdbx_description
1 polymer ?
#
loop_
_entity_poly.entity_id
_entity_poly.type
_entity_poly.pdbx_seq_one_letter_code
_entity_poly.pdbx_strand_id
1 'polypeptide(L)'
;MDGFPRGDIVMAKHLKDMIISQLKTGNELGKGDIGDFDVMHFKEGDTYYAQAIIHSNYYNFVDNRGQPVKHRAWTPVAFASSKDGVLGALELLWNRLQSTVPPHMKRKYSPD
;
A
#
# COMPACT_ATOMS: atom_id res chain seq x y z
N MET A 1 -0.10 -2.08 29.89
CA MET A 1 -0.25 -1.92 28.43
C MET A 1 -1.61 -2.46 28.08
N ASP A 2 -2.57 -1.58 27.83
CA ASP A 2 -3.85 -2.01 27.25
C ASP A 2 -3.55 -2.33 25.78
N GLY A 3 -3.62 -3.63 25.45
CA GLY A 3 -3.34 -4.10 24.10
C GLY A 3 -4.31 -3.48 23.09
N PHE A 4 -3.96 -3.58 21.80
CA PHE A 4 -4.84 -3.14 20.73
C PHE A 4 -6.14 -3.98 20.77
N PRO A 5 -7.33 -3.37 20.92
CA PRO A 5 -8.59 -4.10 21.03
C PRO A 5 -8.77 -5.07 19.85
N ARG A 6 -9.31 -6.27 20.11
CA ARG A 6 -9.48 -7.29 19.05
C ARG A 6 -10.30 -6.80 17.86
N GLY A 7 -11.30 -5.95 18.09
CA GLY A 7 -12.10 -5.34 17.02
C GLY A 7 -11.24 -4.45 16.11
N ASP A 8 -10.37 -3.65 16.70
CA ASP A 8 -9.47 -2.75 15.97
C ASP A 8 -8.40 -3.51 15.20
N ILE A 9 -7.91 -4.64 15.73
CA ILE A 9 -7.00 -5.55 15.01
C ILE A 9 -7.66 -6.06 13.73
N VAL A 10 -8.92 -6.53 13.82
CA VAL A 10 -9.65 -7.07 12.68
C VAL A 10 -9.91 -5.97 11.64
N MET A 11 -10.29 -4.77 12.09
CA MET A 11 -10.53 -3.64 11.19
C MET A 11 -9.26 -3.18 10.47
N ALA A 12 -8.13 -3.10 11.20
CA ALA A 12 -6.83 -2.78 10.60
C ALA A 12 -6.41 -3.81 9.55
N LYS A 13 -6.64 -5.10 9.82
CA LYS A 13 -6.41 -6.18 8.85
C LYS A 13 -7.26 -6.00 7.59
N HIS A 14 -8.57 -5.78 7.74
CA HIS A 14 -9.47 -5.58 6.60
C HIS A 14 -9.07 -4.36 5.74
N LEU A 15 -8.71 -3.25 6.39
CA LEU A 15 -8.23 -2.05 5.67
C LEU A 15 -6.94 -2.34 4.88
N LYS A 16 -5.99 -3.05 5.49
CA LYS A 16 -4.77 -3.48 4.82
C LYS A 16 -5.06 -4.36 3.60
N ASP A 17 -5.95 -5.34 3.74
CA ASP A 17 -6.34 -6.24 2.65
C ASP A 17 -7.02 -5.47 1.50
N MET A 18 -7.88 -4.48 1.82
CA MET A 18 -8.50 -3.60 0.82
C MET A 18 -7.46 -2.76 0.06
N ILE A 19 -6.52 -2.14 0.78
CA ILE A 19 -5.43 -1.35 0.18
C ILE A 19 -4.60 -2.23 -0.76
N ILE A 20 -4.19 -3.43 -0.31
CA ILE A 20 -3.44 -4.39 -1.12
C ILE A 20 -4.22 -4.78 -2.38
N SER A 21 -5.52 -5.07 -2.25
CA SER A 21 -6.37 -5.41 -3.39
C SER A 21 -6.44 -4.27 -4.41
N GLN A 22 -6.59 -3.02 -3.96
CA GLN A 22 -6.62 -1.87 -4.86
C GLN A 22 -5.28 -1.69 -5.60
N LEU A 23 -4.16 -1.86 -4.89
CA LEU A 23 -2.82 -1.76 -5.48
C LEU A 23 -2.58 -2.86 -6.53
N LYS A 24 -3.03 -4.09 -6.27
CA LYS A 24 -2.99 -5.20 -7.23
C LYS A 24 -3.78 -4.85 -8.49
N THR A 25 -5.05 -4.49 -8.36
CA THR A 25 -5.91 -4.12 -9.50
C THR A 25 -5.34 -2.96 -10.33
N GLY A 26 -4.81 -1.92 -9.68
CA GLY A 26 -4.24 -0.77 -10.38
C GLY A 26 -2.97 -1.09 -11.17
N ASN A 27 -2.19 -2.09 -10.76
CA ASN A 27 -0.91 -2.44 -11.37
C ASN A 27 -0.99 -3.61 -12.36
N GLU A 28 -1.93 -4.55 -12.17
CA GLU A 28 -2.23 -5.61 -13.15
C GLU A 28 -2.68 -5.03 -14.50
N LEU A 29 -3.28 -3.84 -14.49
CA LEU A 29 -3.67 -3.10 -15.70
C LEU A 29 -2.50 -2.42 -16.42
N GLY A 30 -1.27 -2.45 -15.86
CA GLY A 30 -0.19 -1.56 -16.28
C GLY A 30 1.16 -2.20 -16.59
N LYS A 31 1.72 -3.10 -15.77
CA LYS A 31 3.10 -3.56 -15.95
C LYS A 31 3.34 -4.96 -15.37
N GLY A 32 3.80 -5.87 -16.23
CA GLY A 32 4.47 -7.09 -15.79
C GLY A 32 5.71 -6.72 -14.97
N ASP A 33 6.00 -7.53 -13.95
CA ASP A 33 7.16 -7.49 -13.05
C ASP A 33 6.95 -6.94 -11.62
N ILE A 34 5.71 -6.74 -11.16
CA ILE A 34 5.44 -6.58 -9.72
C ILE A 34 5.15 -7.96 -9.10
N GLY A 35 5.95 -8.33 -8.11
CA GLY A 35 5.90 -9.63 -7.45
C GLY A 35 4.93 -9.69 -6.29
N ASP A 36 4.85 -8.63 -5.48
CA ASP A 36 3.98 -8.61 -4.30
C ASP A 36 3.66 -7.18 -3.82
N PHE A 37 2.67 -7.08 -2.93
CA PHE A 37 2.19 -5.84 -2.33
C PHE A 37 2.03 -6.03 -0.84
N ASP A 38 2.44 -5.03 -0.06
CA ASP A 38 2.20 -5.06 1.38
C ASP A 38 1.90 -3.66 1.92
N VAL A 39 1.37 -3.62 3.14
CA VAL A 39 1.16 -2.40 3.91
C VAL A 39 1.81 -2.59 5.27
N MET A 40 2.77 -1.72 5.57
CA MET A 40 3.42 -1.65 6.87
C MET A 40 2.77 -0.55 7.71
N HIS A 41 2.73 -0.74 9.01
CA HIS A 41 2.41 0.34 9.94
C HIS A 41 3.40 0.34 11.10
N PHE A 42 3.80 1.52 11.54
CA PHE A 42 4.76 1.70 12.62
C PHE A 42 4.46 2.98 13.39
N LYS A 43 5.07 3.13 14.57
CA LYS A 43 4.90 4.30 15.44
C LYS A 43 6.25 4.98 15.64
N GLU A 44 6.27 6.30 15.52
CA GLU A 44 7.42 7.14 15.85
C GLU A 44 6.92 8.33 16.67
N GLY A 45 7.39 8.45 17.92
CA GLY A 45 6.84 9.38 18.90
C GLY A 45 5.33 9.16 19.09
N ASP A 46 4.55 10.24 19.03
CA ASP A 46 3.08 10.21 19.13
C ASP A 46 2.37 10.05 17.78
N THR A 47 3.12 9.68 16.73
CA THR A 47 2.59 9.57 15.37
C THR A 47 2.60 8.12 14.90
N TYR A 48 1.48 7.68 14.35
CA TYR A 48 1.32 6.40 13.68
C TYR A 48 1.43 6.60 12.18
N TYR A 49 2.17 5.71 11.52
CA TYR A 49 2.42 5.73 10.09
C TYR A 49 1.86 4.48 9.46
N ALA A 50 1.30 4.62 8.26
CA ALA A 50 0.93 3.54 7.37
C ALA A 50 1.60 3.76 6.01
N GLN A 51 2.21 2.73 5.47
CA GLN A 51 2.99 2.80 4.23
C GLN A 51 2.64 1.61 3.34
N ALA A 52 2.17 1.91 2.13
CA ALA A 52 2.01 0.93 1.07
C ALA A 52 3.35 0.71 0.36
N ILE A 53 3.74 -0.55 0.20
CA ILE A 53 4.98 -0.95 -0.47
C ILE A 53 4.69 -1.95 -1.58
N ILE A 54 5.51 -1.90 -2.62
CA ILE A 54 5.51 -2.88 -3.72
C ILE A 54 6.83 -3.60 -3.76
N HIS A 55 6.78 -4.90 -4.01
CA HIS A 55 7.94 -5.70 -4.34
C HIS A 55 8.06 -5.79 -5.85
N SER A 56 9.05 -5.10 -6.43
CA SER A 56 9.35 -5.23 -7.85
C SER A 56 10.32 -6.39 -8.06
N ASN A 57 10.02 -7.23 -9.06
CA ASN A 57 10.85 -8.37 -9.44
C ASN A 57 11.90 -8.01 -10.51
N TYR A 58 11.77 -6.84 -11.16
CA TYR A 58 12.72 -6.37 -12.15
C TYR A 58 12.90 -4.86 -12.07
N TYR A 59 14.11 -4.45 -11.75
CA TYR A 59 14.71 -3.28 -12.38
C TYR A 59 15.78 -3.79 -13.34
N ASN A 60 15.68 -3.46 -14.62
CA ASN A 60 16.74 -3.72 -15.59
C ASN A 60 17.92 -2.78 -15.31
N PHE A 61 18.72 -3.11 -14.30
CA PHE A 61 20.06 -2.55 -14.17
C PHE A 61 21.02 -3.46 -14.93
N VAL A 62 21.97 -2.87 -15.65
CA VAL A 62 23.09 -3.61 -16.23
C VAL A 62 24.28 -3.47 -15.30
N ASP A 63 24.98 -4.58 -15.04
CA ASP A 63 26.26 -4.54 -14.32
C ASP A 63 27.36 -3.91 -15.19
N ASN A 64 28.57 -3.78 -14.62
CA ASN A 64 29.74 -3.26 -15.34
C ASN A 64 30.18 -4.11 -16.55
N ARG A 65 29.50 -5.23 -16.82
CA ARG A 65 29.71 -6.14 -17.96
C ARG A 65 28.54 -6.11 -18.95
N GLY A 66 27.58 -5.21 -18.76
CA GLY A 66 26.39 -5.09 -19.61
C GLY A 66 25.37 -6.21 -19.42
N GLN A 67 25.47 -7.00 -18.34
CA GLN A 67 24.53 -8.09 -18.07
C GLN A 67 23.35 -7.60 -17.22
N PRO A 68 22.10 -7.98 -17.55
CA PRO A 68 20.94 -7.60 -16.76
C PRO A 68 21.00 -8.23 -15.36
N VAL A 69 21.05 -7.38 -14.33
CA VAL A 69 20.98 -7.76 -12.92
C VAL A 69 19.53 -7.70 -12.48
N LYS A 70 19.01 -8.84 -12.01
CA LYS A 70 17.70 -8.88 -11.36
C LYS A 70 17.79 -8.23 -9.99
N HIS A 71 17.37 -6.96 -9.88
CA HIS A 71 17.25 -6.29 -8.58
C HIS A 71 15.83 -6.46 -8.04
N ARG A 72 15.71 -7.02 -6.84
CA ARG A 72 14.45 -7.18 -6.09
C ARG A 72 14.43 -6.20 -4.94
N ALA A 73 13.42 -5.33 -4.88
CA ALA A 73 13.33 -4.33 -3.84
C ALA A 73 11.89 -4.05 -3.43
N TRP A 74 11.71 -3.85 -2.12
CA TRP A 74 10.52 -3.22 -1.56
C TRP A 74 10.64 -1.72 -1.72
N THR A 75 9.73 -1.14 -2.49
CA THR A 75 9.70 0.30 -2.78
C THR A 75 8.43 0.91 -2.22
N PRO A 76 8.50 2.05 -1.52
CA PRO A 76 7.32 2.72 -1.03
C PRO A 76 6.53 3.38 -2.16
N VAL A 77 5.21 3.21 -2.14
CA VAL A 77 4.29 3.76 -3.15
C VAL A 77 3.49 4.92 -2.59
N ALA A 78 3.00 4.77 -1.37
CA ALA A 78 2.22 5.79 -0.68
C ALA A 78 2.46 5.70 0.82
N PHE A 79 2.31 6.83 1.48
CA PHE A 79 2.42 6.94 2.93
C PHE A 79 1.31 7.85 3.46
N ALA A 80 0.88 7.58 4.69
CA ALA A 80 0.04 8.47 5.47
C ALA A 80 0.39 8.36 6.96
N SER A 81 0.03 9.38 7.73
CA SER A 81 0.25 9.40 9.17
C SER A 81 -0.95 9.97 9.90
N SER A 82 -1.15 9.52 11.13
CA SER A 82 -2.21 9.99 12.03
C SER A 82 -1.70 10.01 13.47
N LYS A 83 -2.18 10.96 14.26
CA LYS A 83 -1.99 10.98 15.72
C LYS A 83 -3.06 10.18 16.46
N ASP A 84 -4.14 9.82 15.78
CA ASP A 84 -5.33 9.19 16.36
C ASP A 84 -5.16 7.68 16.52
N GLY A 85 -4.22 7.07 15.77
CA GLY A 85 -3.92 5.64 15.88
C GLY A 85 -3.55 4.99 14.54
N VAL A 86 -3.30 3.68 14.60
CA VAL A 86 -3.01 2.85 13.42
C VAL A 86 -4.17 2.87 12.42
N LEU A 87 -5.42 2.81 12.90
CA LEU A 87 -6.61 2.85 12.05
C LEU A 87 -6.70 4.16 11.27
N GLY A 88 -6.53 5.30 11.95
CA GLY A 88 -6.53 6.61 11.29
C GLY A 88 -5.42 6.73 10.23
N ALA A 89 -4.23 6.19 10.50
CA ALA A 89 -3.16 6.18 9.51
C ALA A 89 -3.50 5.31 8.28
N LEU A 90 -4.12 4.13 8.49
CA LEU A 90 -4.56 3.24 7.41
C LEU A 90 -5.71 3.86 6.59
N GLU A 91 -6.68 4.50 7.22
CA GLU A 91 -7.78 5.20 6.55
C GLU A 91 -7.28 6.36 5.69
N LEU A 92 -6.35 7.17 6.22
CA LEU A 92 -5.73 8.24 5.45
C LEU A 92 -4.92 7.70 4.26
N LEU A 93 -4.22 6.56 4.43
CA LEU A 93 -3.52 5.89 3.34
C LEU A 93 -4.50 5.42 2.25
N TRP A 94 -5.60 4.79 2.65
CA TRP A 94 -6.67 4.37 1.73
C TRP A 94 -7.25 5.56 0.96
N ASN A 95 -7.62 6.63 1.65
CA ASN A 95 -8.16 7.84 1.03
C ASN A 95 -7.16 8.47 0.05
N ARG A 96 -5.88 8.48 0.41
CA ARG A 96 -4.81 8.95 -0.47
C ARG A 96 -4.73 8.11 -1.75
N LEU A 97 -4.78 6.79 -1.64
CA LEU A 97 -4.77 5.89 -2.81
C LEU A 97 -6.03 6.00 -3.66
N GLN A 98 -7.19 6.27 -3.07
CA GLN A 98 -8.44 6.53 -3.81
C GLN A 98 -8.40 7.86 -4.59
N SER A 99 -7.63 8.84 -4.11
CA SER A 99 -7.43 10.12 -4.80
C SER A 99 -6.54 9.99 -6.06
N THR A 100 -5.66 9.00 -6.09
CA THR A 100 -4.74 8.75 -7.22
C THR A 100 -5.31 7.82 -8.30
N VAL A 101 -6.43 7.14 -8.03
CA VAL A 101 -7.17 6.39 -9.05
C VAL A 101 -7.88 7.36 -9.99
N PRO A 102 -7.59 7.33 -11.31
CA PRO A 102 -8.21 8.26 -12.25
C PRO A 102 -9.74 8.08 -12.31
N PRO A 103 -10.51 9.16 -12.54
CA PRO A 103 -11.97 9.18 -12.37
C PRO A 103 -12.74 8.10 -13.12
N HIS A 104 -12.20 7.60 -14.24
CA HIS A 104 -12.85 6.59 -15.08
C HIS A 104 -12.88 5.18 -14.45
N MET A 105 -12.08 4.93 -13.41
CA MET A 105 -12.13 3.68 -12.63
C MET A 105 -12.96 3.79 -11.36
N LYS A 106 -13.41 5.00 -11.00
CA LYS A 106 -14.41 5.19 -9.95
C LYS A 106 -15.74 4.75 -10.54
N ARG A 107 -16.05 3.45 -10.47
CA ARG A 107 -17.40 2.96 -10.82
C ARG A 107 -18.39 3.84 -10.08
N LYS A 108 -19.28 4.50 -10.84
CA LYS A 108 -20.49 5.10 -10.30
C LYS A 108 -21.23 3.98 -9.59
N TYR A 109 -21.11 3.93 -8.27
CA TYR A 109 -22.05 3.19 -7.45
C TYR A 109 -23.34 4.01 -7.52
N SER A 110 -24.20 3.70 -8.49
CA SER A 110 -25.61 4.09 -8.42
C SER A 110 -26.27 3.08 -7.49
N PRO A 111 -26.79 3.49 -6.34
CA PRO A 111 -27.74 2.67 -5.61
C PRO A 111 -29.05 2.73 -6.41
N ASP A 112 -29.43 1.61 -7.02
CA ASP A 112 -30.82 1.34 -7.39
C ASP A 112 -31.59 0.86 -6.16
#